data_AF-A0A3D2KN79-F1
#
_entry.id   AF-A0A3D2KN79-F1
#
_cell.length_a   1.000
_cell.length_b   1.000
_cell.length_c   1.000
_cell.angle_alpha   90.00
_cell.angle_beta   90.00
_cell.angle_gamma   90.00
#
_symmetry.space_group_name_H-M   'P 1'
#
loop_
_entity.id
_entity.type
_entity.pdbx_description
1 polymer ?
#
loop_
_entity_poly.entity_id
_entity_poly.type
_entity_poly.pdbx_seq_one_letter_code
_entity_poly.pdbx_strand_id
1 'polypeptide(L)'
;RGTQACVDYYRKVRDELSERVRRGEGAVPGERFRLVWDNIAIWYNFDLVRYLHRRGAAFVGETYTDAWGLYDFKEARVGDPLDAMAELYSLVLLNVGLEVRKERLFRMVRLQRADGVVFHSCRSCKTYSLGQYELARAVRDELGLPTLIIEADMVDSRAFASGPTVTRIDAFLELLSGGL
;
A
#
# COMPACT_ATOMS: atom_id res chain seq x y z
N ARG A 1 -12.94 -11.83 10.33
CA ARG A 1 -13.91 -10.86 9.75
C ARG A 1 -15.31 -11.30 10.16
N GLY A 2 -16.28 -10.38 10.26
CA GLY A 2 -17.70 -10.75 10.46
C GLY A 2 -18.15 -11.06 11.89
N THR A 3 -17.35 -10.74 12.92
CA THR A 3 -17.73 -10.92 14.33
C THR A 3 -17.84 -9.59 15.05
N GLN A 4 -18.66 -9.52 16.10
CA GLN A 4 -18.79 -8.33 16.94
C GLN A 4 -17.45 -7.95 17.58
N ALA A 5 -16.66 -8.94 18.02
CA ALA A 5 -15.32 -8.72 18.55
C ALA A 5 -14.39 -7.98 17.56
N CYS A 6 -14.44 -8.30 16.25
CA CYS A 6 -13.70 -7.54 15.25
C CYS A 6 -14.19 -6.09 15.14
N VAL A 7 -15.52 -5.88 15.14
CA VAL A 7 -16.12 -4.54 15.04
C VAL A 7 -15.70 -3.68 16.22
N ASP A 8 -15.77 -4.22 17.44
CA ASP A 8 -15.43 -3.49 18.66
C ASP A 8 -13.94 -3.16 18.72
N TYR A 9 -13.09 -4.09 18.27
CA TYR A 9 -11.65 -3.84 18.14
C TYR A 9 -11.35 -2.68 17.19
N TYR A 10 -11.90 -2.68 15.97
CA TYR A 10 -11.64 -1.61 15.01
C TYR A 10 -12.26 -0.27 15.43
N ARG A 11 -13.41 -0.26 16.14
CA ARG A 11 -13.95 0.97 16.74
C ARG A 11 -13.00 1.55 17.78
N LYS A 12 -12.47 0.71 18.67
CA LYS A 12 -11.47 1.14 19.67
C LYS A 12 -10.24 1.73 18.99
N VAL A 13 -9.68 1.05 17.98
CA VAL A 13 -8.51 1.55 17.24
C VAL A 13 -8.82 2.87 16.52
N ARG A 14 -9.98 2.99 15.87
CA ARG A 14 -10.42 4.23 15.22
C ARG A 14 -10.49 5.39 16.21
N ASP A 15 -11.06 5.17 17.40
CA ASP A 15 -11.24 6.21 18.41
C ASP A 15 -9.89 6.67 18.97
N GLU A 16 -8.98 5.73 19.24
CA GLU A 16 -7.60 6.04 19.63
C GLU A 16 -6.85 6.84 18.55
N LEU A 17 -6.94 6.43 17.28
CA LEU A 17 -6.30 7.16 16.18
C LEU A 17 -6.91 8.55 15.99
N SER A 18 -8.22 8.71 16.20
CA SER A 18 -8.90 10.01 16.13
C SER A 18 -8.45 10.95 17.26
N GLU A 19 -8.15 10.42 18.43
CA GLU A 19 -7.53 11.17 19.53
C GLU A 19 -6.11 11.62 19.18
N ARG A 20 -5.29 10.72 18.64
CA ARG A 20 -3.92 11.06 18.19
C ARG A 20 -3.95 12.17 17.15
N VAL A 21 -4.84 12.09 16.16
CA VAL A 21 -5.04 13.15 15.16
C VAL A 21 -5.40 14.49 15.81
N ARG A 22 -6.33 14.49 16.78
CA ARG A 22 -6.68 15.72 17.53
C ARG A 22 -5.51 16.30 18.32
N ARG A 23 -4.56 15.47 18.76
CA ARG A 23 -3.33 15.89 19.45
C ARG A 23 -2.17 16.21 18.51
N GLY A 24 -2.34 16.03 17.19
CA GLY A 24 -1.26 16.20 16.22
C GLY A 24 -0.17 15.12 16.30
N GLU A 25 -0.50 13.94 16.81
CA GLU A 25 0.44 12.83 16.99
C GLU A 25 0.43 11.89 15.77
N GLY A 26 1.47 11.98 14.95
CA GLY A 26 1.70 11.05 13.83
C GLY A 26 2.40 9.75 14.25
N ALA A 27 2.29 8.71 13.41
CA ALA A 27 2.98 7.43 13.65
C ALA A 27 4.50 7.52 13.39
N VAL A 28 4.93 8.44 12.52
CA VAL A 28 6.33 8.71 12.18
C VAL A 28 6.70 10.11 12.69
N PRO A 29 7.53 10.23 13.73
CA PRO A 29 8.03 11.53 14.18
C PRO A 29 8.81 12.23 13.06
N GLY A 30 8.46 13.50 12.79
CA GLY A 30 9.08 14.26 11.70
C GLY A 30 8.79 13.67 10.32
N GLU A 31 7.56 13.19 10.08
CA GLU A 31 7.09 12.80 8.75
C GLU A 31 7.41 13.89 7.71
N ARG A 32 8.12 13.51 6.65
CA ARG A 32 8.52 14.33 5.50
C ARG A 32 7.98 13.81 4.17
N PHE A 33 7.76 12.50 4.07
CA PHE A 33 7.33 11.84 2.83
C PHE A 33 6.17 10.89 3.12
N ARG A 34 5.15 10.95 2.28
CA ARG A 34 3.93 10.13 2.33
C ARG A 34 3.99 9.10 1.22
N LEU A 35 4.10 7.83 1.57
CA LEU A 35 4.29 6.75 0.59
C LEU A 35 3.09 5.80 0.57
N VAL A 36 2.80 5.26 -0.60
CA VAL A 36 1.91 4.09 -0.74
C VAL A 36 2.77 2.84 -0.93
N TRP A 37 2.41 1.76 -0.23
CA TRP A 37 3.03 0.44 -0.40
C TRP A 37 2.14 -0.48 -1.23
N ASP A 38 2.66 -1.02 -2.33
CA ASP A 38 1.96 -2.00 -3.14
C ASP A 38 2.47 -3.42 -2.85
N ASN A 39 1.52 -4.36 -2.65
CA ASN A 39 1.70 -5.79 -2.33
C ASN A 39 1.91 -6.10 -0.84
N ILE A 40 2.00 -7.40 -0.51
CA ILE A 40 2.17 -7.93 0.85
C ILE A 40 3.47 -7.42 1.50
N ALA A 41 3.57 -7.47 2.83
CA ALA A 41 4.80 -7.09 3.54
C ALA A 41 5.95 -8.11 3.36
N ILE A 42 7.18 -7.65 3.61
CA ILE A 42 8.38 -8.50 3.75
C ILE A 42 8.51 -8.88 5.23
N TRP A 43 7.87 -9.97 5.65
CA TRP A 43 7.60 -10.27 7.07
C TRP A 43 8.84 -10.43 7.93
N TYR A 44 9.93 -10.95 7.38
CA TYR A 44 11.18 -11.13 8.13
C TYR A 44 12.02 -9.86 8.24
N ASN A 45 11.66 -8.76 7.54
CA ASN A 45 12.48 -7.56 7.45
C ASN A 45 11.71 -6.26 7.72
N PHE A 46 11.10 -6.17 8.90
CA PHE A 46 10.51 -4.91 9.38
C PHE A 46 11.54 -3.80 9.62
N ASP A 47 12.83 -4.14 9.72
CA ASP A 47 13.90 -3.14 9.87
C ASP A 47 14.05 -2.25 8.64
N LEU A 48 13.70 -2.76 7.44
CA LEU A 48 13.61 -1.95 6.23
C LEU A 48 12.55 -0.85 6.36
N VAL A 49 11.35 -1.19 6.84
CA VAL A 49 10.27 -0.21 7.06
C VAL A 49 10.67 0.79 8.14
N ARG A 50 11.29 0.33 9.25
CA ARG A 50 11.80 1.22 10.30
C ARG A 50 12.90 2.15 9.79
N TYR A 51 13.72 1.70 8.84
CA TYR A 51 14.75 2.51 8.20
C TYR A 51 14.15 3.66 7.39
N LEU A 52 13.09 3.41 6.62
CA LEU A 52 12.30 4.44 5.94
C LEU A 52 11.65 5.41 6.96
N HIS A 53 11.03 4.90 8.01
CA HIS A 53 10.40 5.71 9.05
C HIS A 53 11.39 6.64 9.76
N ARG A 54 12.60 6.16 10.11
CA ARG A 54 13.66 7.00 10.72
C ARG A 54 14.11 8.16 9.83
N ARG A 55 13.76 8.13 8.54
CA ARG A 55 14.06 9.20 7.57
C ARG A 55 12.84 10.02 7.21
N GLY A 56 11.77 9.89 7.99
CA GLY A 56 10.54 10.66 7.82
C GLY A 56 9.64 10.13 6.72
N ALA A 57 9.88 8.94 6.15
CA ALA A 57 8.95 8.35 5.20
C ALA A 57 7.87 7.55 5.96
N ALA A 58 6.61 7.95 5.82
CA ALA A 58 5.46 7.26 6.39
C ALA A 58 4.66 6.54 5.30
N PHE A 59 4.30 5.28 5.55
CA PHE A 59 3.37 4.56 4.68
C PHE A 59 1.93 4.90 5.08
N VAL A 60 1.25 5.66 4.22
CA VAL A 60 -0.08 6.24 4.47
C VAL A 60 -1.21 5.47 3.78
N GLY A 61 -0.86 4.53 2.91
CA GLY A 61 -1.79 3.62 2.27
C GLY A 61 -1.08 2.38 1.77
N GLU A 62 -1.83 1.29 1.63
CA GLU A 62 -1.31 0.07 1.03
C GLU A 62 -2.41 -0.69 0.28
N THR A 63 -2.05 -1.39 -0.78
CA THR A 63 -3.03 -2.02 -1.68
C THR A 63 -3.43 -3.44 -1.25
N TYR A 64 -2.67 -4.08 -0.35
CA TYR A 64 -2.86 -5.47 0.04
C TYR A 64 -4.12 -5.67 0.89
N THR A 65 -4.41 -4.84 1.89
CA THR A 65 -5.67 -4.96 2.62
C THR A 65 -6.85 -4.49 1.79
N ASP A 66 -6.67 -3.52 0.89
CA ASP A 66 -7.68 -3.11 -0.09
C ASP A 66 -8.16 -4.29 -0.95
N ALA A 67 -7.25 -5.22 -1.30
CA ALA A 67 -7.61 -6.43 -2.04
C ALA A 67 -8.64 -7.32 -1.30
N TRP A 68 -8.74 -7.20 0.03
CA TRP A 68 -9.58 -8.03 0.90
C TRP A 68 -10.53 -7.21 1.78
N GLY A 69 -10.58 -5.88 1.59
CA GLY A 69 -11.22 -4.94 2.51
C GLY A 69 -12.31 -4.09 1.84
N LEU A 70 -12.25 -3.93 0.51
CA LEU A 70 -13.20 -3.13 -0.27
C LEU A 70 -14.51 -3.91 -0.55
N TYR A 71 -15.22 -4.28 0.51
CA TYR A 71 -16.59 -4.77 0.43
C TYR A 71 -17.56 -3.68 0.89
N ASP A 72 -17.68 -2.59 0.12
CA ASP A 72 -18.79 -1.67 0.36
C ASP A 72 -20.04 -2.20 -0.34
N PHE A 73 -20.92 -2.85 0.43
CA PHE A 73 -22.21 -3.32 -0.08
C PHE A 73 -23.10 -2.17 -0.59
N LYS A 74 -22.79 -0.91 -0.28
CA LYS A 74 -23.46 0.25 -0.89
C LYS A 74 -22.99 0.54 -2.31
N GLU A 75 -21.80 0.04 -2.68
CA GLU A 75 -21.28 0.11 -4.05
C GLU A 75 -21.73 -1.09 -4.89
N ALA A 76 -22.36 -2.10 -4.29
CA ALA A 76 -22.95 -3.20 -5.03
C ALA A 76 -24.10 -2.68 -5.91
N ARG A 77 -24.11 -3.13 -7.17
CA ARG A 77 -25.09 -2.68 -8.17
C ARG A 77 -26.42 -3.40 -8.05
N VAL A 78 -26.44 -4.48 -7.28
CA VAL A 78 -27.55 -5.40 -7.10
C VAL A 78 -28.12 -5.28 -5.69
N GLY A 79 -29.45 -5.37 -5.59
CA GLY A 79 -30.15 -5.23 -4.30
C GLY A 79 -30.21 -6.53 -3.48
N ASP A 80 -30.05 -7.70 -4.12
CA ASP A 80 -30.04 -8.98 -3.42
C ASP A 80 -28.69 -9.20 -2.69
N PRO A 81 -28.68 -9.57 -1.40
CA PRO A 81 -27.44 -9.75 -0.64
C PRO A 81 -26.48 -10.81 -1.18
N LEU A 82 -27.00 -11.89 -1.77
CA LEU A 82 -26.16 -12.97 -2.34
C LEU A 82 -25.53 -12.51 -3.65
N ASP A 83 -26.30 -11.83 -4.49
CA ASP A 83 -25.78 -11.25 -5.73
C ASP A 83 -24.72 -10.17 -5.41
N ALA A 84 -24.97 -9.33 -4.40
CA ALA A 84 -24.03 -8.29 -3.98
C ALA A 84 -22.72 -8.90 -3.45
N MET A 85 -22.83 -9.99 -2.70
CA MET A 85 -21.67 -10.76 -2.27
C MET A 85 -20.91 -11.35 -3.47
N ALA A 86 -21.61 -11.97 -4.43
CA ALA A 86 -20.97 -12.54 -5.62
C ALA A 86 -20.24 -11.48 -6.46
N GLU A 87 -20.86 -10.30 -6.64
CA GLU A 87 -20.25 -9.15 -7.31
C GLU A 87 -18.95 -8.71 -6.60
N LEU A 88 -19.03 -8.38 -5.31
CA LEU A 88 -17.88 -7.83 -4.59
C LEU A 88 -16.71 -8.83 -4.47
N TYR A 89 -17.00 -10.13 -4.29
CA TYR A 89 -15.95 -11.15 -4.27
C TYR A 89 -15.29 -11.37 -5.64
N SER A 90 -16.00 -11.07 -6.73
CA SER A 90 -15.43 -11.10 -8.08
C SER A 90 -14.50 -9.91 -8.37
N LEU A 91 -14.66 -8.82 -7.61
CA LEU A 91 -13.91 -7.56 -7.78
C LEU A 91 -12.64 -7.46 -6.91
N VAL A 92 -12.20 -8.56 -6.30
CA VAL A 92 -10.92 -8.65 -5.59
C VAL A 92 -9.79 -8.20 -6.52
N LEU A 93 -8.83 -7.44 -5.99
CA LEU A 93 -7.77 -6.77 -6.79
C LEU A 93 -6.98 -7.73 -7.70
N LEU A 94 -6.84 -9.00 -7.27
CA LEU A 94 -6.11 -10.04 -8.00
C LEU A 94 -6.90 -10.68 -9.15
N ASN A 95 -8.21 -10.44 -9.23
CA ASN A 95 -9.11 -10.98 -10.24
C ASN A 95 -9.53 -9.94 -11.29
N VAL A 96 -9.03 -8.70 -11.19
CA VAL A 96 -9.37 -7.61 -12.11
C VAL A 96 -8.19 -7.24 -13.01
N GLY A 97 -8.50 -6.64 -14.15
CA GLY A 97 -7.50 -6.18 -15.12
C GLY A 97 -6.59 -5.10 -14.57
N LEU A 98 -5.44 -4.91 -15.23
CA LEU A 98 -4.41 -3.95 -14.83
C LEU A 98 -4.93 -2.51 -14.79
N GLU A 99 -5.85 -2.15 -15.68
CA GLU A 99 -6.43 -0.79 -15.71
C GLU A 99 -7.23 -0.49 -14.43
N VAL A 100 -8.05 -1.43 -13.96
CA VAL A 100 -8.78 -1.28 -12.69
C VAL A 100 -7.82 -1.20 -11.51
N ARG A 101 -6.72 -1.98 -11.53
CA ARG A 101 -5.67 -1.88 -10.51
C ARG A 101 -5.01 -0.49 -10.52
N LYS A 102 -4.73 0.06 -11.69
CA LYS A 102 -4.18 1.41 -11.87
C LYS A 102 -5.12 2.47 -11.30
N GLU A 103 -6.40 2.44 -11.66
CA GLU A 103 -7.41 3.38 -11.17
C GLU A 103 -7.53 3.36 -9.64
N ARG A 104 -7.55 2.16 -9.04
CA ARG A 104 -7.59 1.98 -7.59
C ARG A 104 -6.33 2.53 -6.91
N LEU A 105 -5.15 2.22 -7.44
CA LEU A 105 -3.88 2.78 -6.95
C LEU A 105 -3.87 4.30 -7.05
N PHE A 106 -4.29 4.88 -8.17
CA PHE A 106 -4.32 6.33 -8.39
C PHE A 106 -5.31 7.00 -7.43
N ARG A 107 -6.48 6.39 -7.21
CA ARG A 107 -7.45 6.87 -6.20
C ARG A 107 -6.81 6.90 -4.82
N MET A 108 -6.10 5.85 -4.42
CA MET A 108 -5.43 5.78 -3.13
C MET A 108 -4.32 6.84 -3.00
N VAL A 109 -3.45 6.95 -4.01
CA VAL A 109 -2.36 7.95 -4.04
C VAL A 109 -2.92 9.37 -3.87
N ARG A 110 -4.00 9.70 -4.59
CA ARG A 110 -4.65 11.02 -4.49
C ARG A 110 -5.33 11.23 -3.15
N LEU A 111 -6.10 10.24 -2.67
CA LEU A 111 -6.81 10.30 -1.39
C LEU A 111 -5.83 10.51 -0.22
N GLN A 112 -4.72 9.79 -0.25
CA GLN A 112 -3.70 9.84 0.80
C GLN A 112 -2.69 10.98 0.63
N ARG A 113 -2.77 11.73 -0.48
CA ARG A 113 -1.80 12.78 -0.85
C ARG A 113 -0.37 12.22 -0.77
N ALA A 114 -0.13 11.09 -1.42
CA ALA A 114 1.16 10.43 -1.41
C ALA A 114 2.14 11.13 -2.36
N ASP A 115 3.39 11.22 -1.94
CA ASP A 115 4.52 11.79 -2.67
C ASP A 115 5.20 10.72 -3.56
N GLY A 116 4.97 9.44 -3.31
CA GLY A 116 5.54 8.36 -4.11
C GLY A 116 4.94 6.98 -3.80
N VAL A 117 5.30 5.99 -4.62
CA VAL A 117 4.81 4.62 -4.49
C VAL A 117 5.96 3.62 -4.45
N VAL A 118 5.95 2.74 -3.44
CA VAL A 118 6.89 1.62 -3.30
C VAL A 118 6.17 0.33 -3.65
N PHE A 119 6.66 -0.36 -4.67
CA PHE A 119 6.15 -1.66 -5.10
C PHE A 119 7.04 -2.75 -4.54
N HIS A 120 6.46 -3.68 -3.77
CA HIS A 120 7.13 -4.94 -3.47
C HIS A 120 6.82 -5.95 -4.57
N SER A 121 7.81 -6.20 -5.41
CA SER A 121 7.80 -7.32 -6.37
C SER A 121 8.15 -8.59 -5.60
N CYS A 122 7.10 -9.22 -5.09
CA CYS A 122 7.17 -10.44 -4.31
C CYS A 122 7.36 -11.65 -5.22
N ARG A 123 8.43 -12.39 -5.02
CA ARG A 123 8.81 -13.56 -5.84
C ARG A 123 7.78 -14.69 -5.79
N SER A 124 7.18 -14.92 -4.62
CA SER A 124 6.11 -15.92 -4.44
C SER A 124 4.73 -15.43 -4.88
N CYS A 125 4.42 -14.13 -4.73
CA CYS A 125 3.09 -13.59 -5.04
C CYS A 125 2.98 -13.09 -6.49
N LYS A 126 3.14 -14.00 -7.45
CA LYS A 126 3.25 -13.66 -8.89
C LYS A 126 2.07 -12.84 -9.41
N THR A 127 0.83 -13.21 -9.09
CA THR A 127 -0.37 -12.51 -9.59
C THR A 127 -0.40 -11.04 -9.17
N TYR A 128 0.10 -10.74 -7.97
CA TYR A 128 0.21 -9.38 -7.47
C TYR A 128 1.38 -8.64 -8.13
N SER A 129 2.54 -9.28 -8.21
CA SER A 129 3.78 -8.68 -8.73
C SER A 129 3.75 -8.46 -10.25
N LEU A 130 2.98 -9.30 -10.98
CA LEU A 130 2.75 -9.12 -12.41
C LEU A 130 2.02 -7.80 -12.68
N GLY A 131 2.60 -7.00 -13.58
CA GLY A 131 2.09 -5.68 -13.96
C GLY A 131 2.60 -4.52 -13.11
N GLN A 132 3.31 -4.75 -12.00
CA GLN A 132 3.84 -3.67 -11.15
C GLN A 132 4.80 -2.73 -11.90
N TYR A 133 5.57 -3.24 -12.86
CA TYR A 133 6.44 -2.42 -13.69
C TYR A 133 5.67 -1.43 -14.57
N GLU A 134 4.54 -1.87 -15.14
CA GLU A 134 3.65 -1.01 -15.93
C GLU A 134 2.89 -0.03 -15.02
N LEU A 135 2.44 -0.46 -13.84
CA LEU A 135 1.84 0.44 -12.85
C LEU A 135 2.83 1.50 -12.37
N ALA A 136 4.08 1.12 -12.09
CA ALA A 136 5.12 2.04 -11.68
C ALA A 136 5.43 3.06 -12.78
N ARG A 137 5.42 2.63 -14.05
CA ARG A 137 5.52 3.53 -15.19
C ARG A 137 4.34 4.50 -15.25
N ALA A 138 3.12 4.00 -15.15
CA ALA A 138 1.92 4.84 -15.18
C ALA A 138 1.90 5.87 -14.05
N VAL A 139 2.33 5.52 -12.83
CA VAL A 139 2.47 6.49 -11.72
C VAL A 139 3.45 7.61 -12.07
N ARG A 140 4.61 7.27 -12.66
CA ARG A 140 5.58 8.31 -13.07
C ARG A 140 5.04 9.18 -14.19
N ASP A 141 4.48 8.56 -15.23
CA ASP A 141 4.10 9.24 -16.47
C ASP A 141 2.81 10.06 -16.31
N GLU A 142 1.83 9.54 -15.56
CA GLU A 142 0.50 10.15 -15.43
C GLU A 142 0.33 10.97 -14.13
N LEU A 143 1.05 10.64 -13.05
CA LEU A 143 0.98 11.39 -11.78
C LEU A 143 2.23 12.24 -11.53
N GLY A 144 3.32 12.04 -12.28
CA GLY A 144 4.58 12.76 -12.05
C GLY A 144 5.28 12.38 -10.74
N LEU A 145 4.91 11.24 -10.12
CA LEU A 145 5.41 10.85 -8.81
C LEU A 145 6.53 9.80 -8.90
N PRO A 146 7.58 9.91 -8.07
CA PRO A 146 8.61 8.88 -7.95
C PRO A 146 8.05 7.50 -7.59
N THR A 147 8.70 6.45 -8.10
CA THR A 147 8.39 5.05 -7.77
C THR A 147 9.64 4.25 -7.46
N LEU A 148 9.51 3.27 -6.57
CA LEU A 148 10.58 2.32 -6.21
C LEU A 148 10.04 0.89 -6.30
N ILE A 149 10.76 0.00 -6.97
CA ILE A 149 10.45 -1.45 -6.99
C ILE A 149 11.47 -2.19 -6.12
N ILE A 150 11.01 -2.86 -5.06
CA ILE A 150 11.82 -3.72 -4.20
C ILE A 150 11.52 -5.17 -4.56
N GLU A 151 12.54 -5.89 -5.02
CA GLU A 151 12.46 -7.33 -5.29
C GLU A 151 12.77 -8.09 -4.01
N ALA A 152 11.83 -8.90 -3.54
CA ALA A 152 12.01 -9.73 -2.36
C ALA A 152 11.04 -10.93 -2.38
N ASP A 153 11.09 -11.75 -1.34
CA ASP A 153 10.00 -12.66 -1.01
C ASP A 153 9.34 -12.20 0.29
N MET A 154 8.08 -12.55 0.50
CA MET A 154 7.34 -12.23 1.72
C MET A 154 7.88 -12.96 2.95
N VAL A 155 8.46 -14.15 2.81
CA VAL A 155 8.95 -14.98 3.93
C VAL A 155 10.35 -15.56 3.71
N ASP A 156 10.83 -15.66 2.47
CA ASP A 156 12.16 -16.19 2.16
C ASP A 156 13.23 -15.09 2.12
N SER A 157 14.07 -15.03 3.17
CA SER A 157 15.15 -14.04 3.29
C SER A 157 16.27 -14.20 2.27
N ARG A 158 16.39 -15.36 1.62
CA ARG A 158 17.42 -15.60 0.59
C ARG A 158 17.12 -14.80 -0.69
N ALA A 159 15.88 -14.39 -0.87
CA ALA A 159 15.43 -13.63 -2.03
C ALA A 159 15.62 -12.10 -1.88
N PHE A 160 16.32 -11.62 -0.84
CA PHE A 160 16.50 -10.19 -0.57
C PHE A 160 17.96 -9.76 -0.52
N ALA A 161 18.30 -8.77 -1.34
CA ALA A 161 19.63 -8.17 -1.38
C ALA A 161 19.64 -6.84 -0.59
N SER A 162 20.04 -6.89 0.68
CA SER A 162 19.93 -5.73 1.59
C SER A 162 20.73 -4.51 1.13
N GLY A 163 22.03 -4.68 0.82
CA GLY A 163 22.90 -3.55 0.44
C GLY A 163 22.37 -2.77 -0.76
N PRO A 164 22.19 -3.43 -1.93
CA PRO A 164 21.64 -2.77 -3.12
C PRO A 164 20.24 -2.19 -2.91
N THR A 165 19.37 -2.86 -2.14
CA THR A 165 18.02 -2.34 -1.85
C THR A 165 18.10 -1.04 -1.05
N VAL A 166 18.97 -1.00 -0.04
CA VAL A 166 19.17 0.20 0.79
C VAL A 166 19.67 1.36 -0.07
N THR A 167 20.67 1.16 -0.93
CA THR A 167 21.15 2.22 -1.84
C THR A 167 20.03 2.77 -2.74
N ARG A 168 19.14 1.91 -3.24
CA ARG A 168 18.00 2.33 -4.07
C ARG A 168 16.95 3.09 -3.27
N ILE A 169 16.73 2.74 -2.00
CA ILE A 169 15.86 3.50 -1.09
C ILE A 169 16.44 4.89 -0.85
N ASP A 170 17.74 5.00 -0.62
CA ASP A 170 18.41 6.28 -0.36
C ASP A 170 18.23 7.22 -1.55
N ALA A 171 18.54 6.74 -2.77
CA ALA A 171 18.32 7.49 -4.01
C ALA A 171 16.84 7.86 -4.24
N PHE A 172 15.91 6.98 -3.89
CA PHE A 172 14.47 7.26 -3.99
C PHE A 172 14.03 8.38 -3.04
N LEU A 173 14.53 8.40 -1.80
CA LEU A 173 14.23 9.46 -0.84
C LEU A 173 14.87 10.80 -1.23
N GLU A 174 16.06 10.78 -1.83
CA GLU A 174 16.70 11.97 -2.40
C GLU A 174 15.85 12.57 -3.53
N LEU A 175 15.36 11.73 -4.44
CA LEU A 175 14.47 12.15 -5.54
C LEU A 175 13.17 12.79 -4.99
N LEU A 176 12.57 12.22 -3.95
CA LEU A 176 11.39 12.79 -3.29
C LEU A 176 11.65 14.15 -2.64
N SER A 177 12.88 14.42 -2.21
CA SER A 177 13.27 15.71 -1.63
C SER A 177 13.53 16.81 -2.66
N GLY A 178 13.38 16.51 -3.96
CA GLY A 178 13.70 17.44 -5.06
C GLY A 178 15.20 17.58 -5.32
N GLY A 179 16.00 16.58 -4.92
CA GLY A 179 17.46 16.62 -4.94
C GLY A 179 18.16 16.21 -6.25
N LEU A 180 17.48 16.27 -7.41
CA LEU A 180 18.06 15.96 -8.73
C LEU A 180 17.54 16.89 -9.83
#